data_AF-A0A550GG13-F1
#
_entry.id   AF-A0A550GG13-F1
#
_cell.length_a   1.000
_cell.length_b   1.000
_cell.length_c   1.000
_cell.angle_alpha   90.00
_cell.angle_beta   90.00
_cell.angle_gamma   90.00
#
_symmetry.space_group_name_H-M   'P 1'
#
loop_
_entity.id
_entity.type
_entity.pdbx_description
1 polymer ?
#
loop_
_entity_poly.entity_id
_entity_poly.type
_entity_poly.pdbx_seq_one_letter_code
_entity_poly.pdbx_strand_id
1 'polypeptide(L)'
;MLLTWEFPPRVIGGISPHVFYLSKSLAKNGVKVHVVTCDFPGAPARETLDGVEVYRVDSYKNPSPDFATWVYLMNLNMQREAAAIAVKLEDKVDLFHAHDWLVATAGIGLKHVFRKPLLVTVHSTEIGRRDGVHTSTEKMIAETEAWLTYEAWKVICCSQYMVSHAKWA
;
A
#
# COMPACT_ATOMS: atom_id res chain seq x y z
N MET A 1 4.75 5.37 -7.91
CA MET A 1 3.31 5.24 -7.58
C MET A 1 3.18 4.64 -6.19
N LEU A 2 2.44 5.29 -5.29
CA LEU A 2 2.20 4.85 -3.91
C LEU A 2 0.89 4.06 -3.86
N LEU A 3 0.90 2.92 -3.18
CA LEU A 3 -0.27 2.10 -2.90
C LEU A 3 -0.50 2.12 -1.39
N THR A 4 -1.70 2.48 -0.97
CA THR A 4 -2.08 2.54 0.44
C THR A 4 -3.55 2.25 0.60
N TRP A 5 -3.96 1.61 1.69
CA TRP A 5 -5.38 1.50 1.99
C TRP A 5 -5.90 2.77 2.70
N GLU A 6 -5.02 3.59 3.26
CA GLU A 6 -5.33 4.79 4.03
C GLU A 6 -4.73 6.04 3.40
N PHE A 7 -5.57 7.04 3.17
CA PHE A 7 -5.17 8.36 2.70
C PHE A 7 -6.32 9.34 2.99
N PRO A 8 -6.06 10.59 3.45
CA PRO A 8 -7.13 11.51 3.82
C PRO A 8 -8.15 11.67 2.70
N PRO A 9 -9.46 11.70 2.98
CA PRO A 9 -10.08 11.78 4.31
C PRO A 9 -10.20 10.45 5.07
N ARG A 10 -9.82 9.30 4.48
CA ARG A 10 -9.81 8.01 5.16
C ARG A 10 -8.62 7.93 6.12
N VAL A 11 -8.88 8.05 7.43
CA VAL A 11 -7.87 7.98 8.50
C VAL A 11 -8.29 6.91 9.50
N ILE A 12 -7.51 5.84 9.61
CA ILE A 12 -7.73 4.76 10.58
C ILE A 12 -6.58 4.72 11.60
N GLY A 13 -5.35 4.94 11.13
CA GLY A 13 -4.16 5.00 11.94
C GLY A 13 -3.07 5.88 11.33
N GLY A 14 -1.82 5.57 11.63
CA GLY A 14 -0.65 6.38 11.25
C GLY A 14 -0.30 6.33 9.76
N ILE A 15 -0.84 5.38 9.00
CA ILE A 15 -0.55 5.24 7.56
C ILE A 15 -1.06 6.46 6.79
N SER A 16 -2.29 6.90 7.06
CA SER A 16 -2.92 8.02 6.36
C SER A 16 -2.08 9.31 6.41
N PRO A 17 -1.72 9.86 7.59
CA PRO A 17 -0.87 11.06 7.65
C PRO A 17 0.54 10.81 7.12
N HIS A 18 1.12 9.63 7.32
CA HIS A 18 2.45 9.31 6.77
C HIS A 18 2.47 9.42 5.24
N VAL A 19 1.57 8.74 4.55
CA VAL A 19 1.51 8.75 3.09
C VAL A 19 1.14 10.14 2.57
N PHE A 20 0.27 10.88 3.25
CA PHE A 20 -0.11 12.24 2.90
C PHE A 20 1.09 13.21 2.92
N TYR A 21 1.87 13.23 3.99
CA TYR A 21 3.03 14.13 4.05
C TYR A 21 4.18 13.66 3.17
N LEU A 22 4.39 12.35 3.05
CA LEU A 22 5.40 11.78 2.16
C LEU A 22 5.12 12.15 0.69
N SER A 23 3.90 11.93 0.21
CA SER A 23 3.54 12.18 -1.19
C SER A 23 3.69 13.66 -1.56
N LYS A 24 3.24 14.57 -0.69
CA LYS A 24 3.38 16.01 -0.88
C LYS A 24 4.83 16.47 -0.83
N SER A 25 5.63 15.91 0.09
CA SER A 25 7.06 16.23 0.17
C SER A 25 7.79 15.78 -1.10
N LEU A 26 7.51 14.58 -1.59
CA LEU A 26 8.06 14.07 -2.86
C LEU A 26 7.65 14.97 -4.04
N ALA A 27 6.37 15.35 -4.13
CA ALA A 27 5.88 16.26 -5.17
C ALA A 27 6.57 17.63 -5.13
N LYS A 28 6.77 18.19 -3.93
CA LYS A 28 7.53 19.43 -3.73
C LYS A 28 8.98 19.33 -4.19
N ASN A 29 9.58 18.14 -4.14
CA ASN A 29 10.93 17.86 -4.63
C ASN A 29 10.96 17.48 -6.12
N GLY A 30 9.87 17.70 -6.87
CA GLY A 30 9.81 17.49 -8.32
C GLY A 30 9.51 16.05 -8.75
N VAL A 31 9.21 15.15 -7.81
CA VAL A 31 8.79 13.77 -8.12
C VAL A 31 7.34 13.76 -8.56
N LYS A 32 7.01 13.10 -9.67
CA LYS A 32 5.60 12.87 -10.06
C LYS A 32 5.00 11.78 -9.19
N VAL A 33 4.02 12.15 -8.36
CA VAL A 33 3.44 11.22 -7.39
C VAL A 33 2.00 10.89 -7.76
N HIS A 34 1.74 9.58 -7.91
CA HIS A 34 0.41 9.00 -8.04
C HIS A 34 0.14 8.16 -6.80
N VAL A 35 -0.97 8.43 -6.09
CA VAL A 35 -1.44 7.66 -4.94
C VAL A 35 -2.69 6.89 -5.35
N VAL A 36 -2.67 5.57 -5.21
CA VAL A 36 -3.85 4.72 -5.36
C VAL A 36 -4.30 4.26 -3.98
N THR A 37 -5.54 4.58 -3.61
CA THR A 37 -6.07 4.39 -2.25
C THR A 37 -7.54 3.99 -2.23
N CYS A 38 -8.08 3.57 -1.10
CA CYS A 38 -9.50 3.31 -0.94
C CYS A 38 -10.36 4.57 -1.09
N ASP A 39 -11.60 4.37 -1.54
CA ASP A 39 -12.68 5.34 -1.53
C ASP A 39 -13.12 5.74 -0.12
N PHE A 40 -13.82 6.87 -0.06
CA PHE A 40 -14.37 7.40 1.18
C PHE A 40 -15.63 8.24 0.87
N PRO A 41 -16.68 8.20 1.72
CA PRO A 41 -17.89 8.98 1.51
C PRO A 41 -17.60 10.48 1.31
N GLY A 42 -18.14 11.04 0.22
CA GLY A 42 -17.96 12.45 -0.14
C GLY A 42 -16.60 12.81 -0.76
N ALA A 43 -15.64 11.89 -0.80
CA ALA A 43 -14.36 12.12 -1.47
C ALA A 43 -14.49 11.87 -2.98
N PRO A 44 -13.87 12.71 -3.83
CA PRO A 44 -13.88 12.49 -5.27
C PRO A 44 -13.08 11.23 -5.63
N ALA A 45 -13.51 10.51 -6.68
CA ALA A 45 -12.80 9.33 -7.16
C ALA A 45 -11.38 9.65 -7.66
N ARG A 46 -11.16 10.88 -8.14
CA ARG A 46 -9.87 11.40 -8.59
C ARG A 46 -9.74 12.86 -8.17
N GLU A 47 -8.56 13.23 -7.68
CA GLU A 47 -8.25 14.60 -7.29
C GLU A 47 -6.74 14.86 -7.37
N THR A 48 -6.37 16.12 -7.53
CA THR A 48 -4.98 16.57 -7.45
C THR A 48 -4.80 17.40 -6.18
N LEU A 49 -3.89 16.99 -5.30
CA LEU A 49 -3.60 17.65 -4.03
C LEU A 49 -2.13 18.08 -3.99
N ASP A 50 -1.86 19.38 -4.11
CA ASP A 50 -0.51 19.94 -4.02
C ASP A 50 0.51 19.21 -4.93
N GLY A 51 0.10 18.91 -6.17
CA GLY A 51 0.92 18.19 -7.16
C GLY A 51 0.90 16.67 -7.05
N VAL A 52 0.11 16.10 -6.13
CA VAL A 52 -0.10 14.65 -5.99
C VAL A 52 -1.40 14.26 -6.69
N GLU A 53 -1.33 13.32 -7.62
CA GLU A 53 -2.49 12.73 -8.28
C GLU A 53 -3.04 11.59 -7.42
N VAL A 54 -4.27 11.70 -6.93
CA VAL A 54 -4.91 10.71 -6.05
C VAL A 54 -6.02 10.00 -6.81
N TYR A 55 -6.00 8.67 -6.74
CA TYR A 55 -6.98 7.78 -7.36
C TYR A 55 -7.61 6.91 -6.28
N ARG A 56 -8.92 7.00 -6.13
CA ARG A 56 -9.67 6.27 -5.12
C ARG A 56 -10.41 5.10 -5.77
N VAL A 57 -10.09 3.90 -5.30
CA VAL A 57 -10.71 2.65 -5.75
C VAL A 57 -11.80 2.23 -4.80
N ASP A 58 -12.83 1.63 -5.38
CA ASP A 58 -13.91 1.02 -4.62
C ASP A 58 -13.37 -0.05 -3.68
N SER A 59 -13.63 0.14 -2.39
CA SER A 59 -13.22 -0.78 -1.34
C SER A 59 -14.39 -1.47 -0.64
N TYR A 60 -15.65 -1.13 -0.88
CA TYR A 60 -16.78 -1.61 -0.06
C TYR A 60 -17.95 -2.23 -0.82
N LYS A 61 -18.03 -2.16 -2.15
CA LYS A 61 -19.23 -2.66 -2.86
C LYS A 61 -19.34 -4.19 -2.91
N ASN A 62 -18.23 -4.91 -2.81
CA ASN A 62 -18.26 -6.36 -2.83
C ASN A 62 -18.51 -6.91 -1.41
N PRO A 63 -19.55 -7.73 -1.20
CA PRO A 63 -19.76 -8.38 0.09
C PRO A 63 -18.58 -9.31 0.38
N SER A 64 -18.08 -9.25 1.61
CA SER A 64 -16.97 -10.08 2.09
C SER A 64 -17.34 -10.73 3.43
N PRO A 65 -17.08 -12.03 3.61
CA PRO A 65 -17.40 -12.73 4.86
C PRO A 65 -16.49 -12.33 6.03
N ASP A 66 -15.29 -11.83 5.75
CA ASP A 66 -14.29 -11.47 6.75
C ASP A 66 -13.33 -10.40 6.22
N PHE A 67 -12.48 -9.89 7.11
CA PHE A 67 -11.52 -8.83 6.79
C PHE A 67 -10.43 -9.27 5.80
N ALA A 68 -9.97 -10.52 5.85
CA ALA A 68 -8.92 -10.99 4.95
C ALA A 68 -9.45 -11.08 3.51
N THR A 69 -10.66 -11.60 3.33
CA THR A 69 -11.36 -11.63 2.04
C THR A 69 -11.61 -10.21 1.53
N TRP A 70 -12.00 -9.28 2.41
CA TRP A 70 -12.15 -7.87 2.07
C TRP A 70 -10.83 -7.26 1.56
N VAL A 71 -9.71 -7.47 2.26
CA VAL A 71 -8.37 -7.00 1.85
C VAL A 71 -7.99 -7.57 0.48
N TYR A 72 -8.27 -8.85 0.22
CA TYR A 72 -8.00 -9.47 -1.08
C TYR A 72 -8.79 -8.81 -2.21
N LEU A 73 -10.10 -8.62 -2.05
CA LEU A 73 -10.94 -7.96 -3.05
C LEU A 73 -10.53 -6.49 -3.28
N MET A 74 -10.18 -5.78 -2.22
CA MET A 74 -9.62 -4.43 -2.29
C MET A 74 -8.35 -4.40 -3.13
N ASN A 75 -7.44 -5.37 -2.97
CA ASN A 75 -6.22 -5.46 -3.77
C ASN A 75 -6.50 -5.72 -5.25
N LEU A 76 -7.48 -6.57 -5.59
CA LEU A 76 -7.85 -6.79 -7.00
C LEU A 76 -8.29 -5.48 -7.67
N ASN A 77 -9.12 -4.68 -6.98
CA ASN A 77 -9.56 -3.38 -7.47
C ASN A 77 -8.39 -2.39 -7.57
N MET A 78 -7.54 -2.33 -6.55
CA MET A 78 -6.37 -1.48 -6.51
C MET A 78 -5.37 -1.81 -7.62
N GLN A 79 -5.05 -3.09 -7.80
CA GLN A 79 -4.16 -3.57 -8.85
C GLN A 79 -4.70 -3.24 -10.24
N ARG A 80 -6.01 -3.43 -10.46
CA ARG A 80 -6.65 -3.09 -11.74
C ARG A 80 -6.53 -1.59 -12.06
N GLU A 81 -6.87 -0.71 -11.13
CA GLU A 81 -6.79 0.74 -11.37
C GLU A 81 -5.34 1.20 -11.53
N ALA A 82 -4.44 0.75 -10.65
CA ALA A 82 -3.03 1.08 -10.72
C ALA A 82 -2.38 0.62 -12.04
N ALA A 83 -2.73 -0.57 -12.53
CA ALA A 83 -2.26 -1.07 -13.81
C ALA A 83 -2.80 -0.22 -14.98
N ALA A 84 -4.09 0.13 -14.95
CA ALA A 84 -4.69 1.00 -15.96
C ALA A 84 -4.01 2.38 -16.00
N ILE A 85 -3.70 2.96 -14.84
CA ILE A 85 -2.95 4.22 -14.73
C ILE A 85 -1.53 4.04 -15.28
N ALA A 86 -0.81 2.99 -14.89
CA ALA A 86 0.55 2.75 -15.36
C ALA A 86 0.62 2.59 -16.90
N VAL A 87 -0.34 1.90 -17.51
CA VAL A 87 -0.48 1.82 -18.97
C VAL A 87 -0.77 3.19 -19.58
N LYS A 88 -1.70 3.96 -19.00
CA LYS A 88 -2.02 5.32 -19.49
C LYS A 88 -0.82 6.27 -19.39
N LEU A 89 0.06 6.06 -18.42
CA LEU A 89 1.30 6.81 -18.26
C LEU A 89 2.39 6.36 -19.24
N GLU A 90 2.12 5.41 -20.15
CA GLU A 90 3.07 4.93 -21.17
C GLU A 90 4.39 4.46 -20.55
N ASP A 91 4.31 3.65 -19.49
CA ASP A 91 5.45 3.09 -18.77
C ASP A 91 6.35 4.12 -18.04
N LYS A 92 5.86 5.35 -17.82
CA LYS A 92 6.54 6.40 -17.04
C LYS A 92 6.45 6.19 -15.52
N VAL A 93 6.13 4.98 -15.07
CA VAL A 93 6.16 4.63 -13.65
C VAL A 93 7.52 4.02 -13.33
N ASP A 94 8.35 4.75 -12.58
CA ASP A 94 9.70 4.30 -12.24
C ASP A 94 9.72 3.24 -11.13
N LEU A 95 8.77 3.30 -10.19
CA LEU A 95 8.64 2.35 -9.09
C LEU A 95 7.23 2.31 -8.51
N PHE A 96 6.90 1.19 -7.87
CA PHE A 96 5.75 1.04 -6.98
C PHE A 96 6.22 1.10 -5.53
N HIS A 97 5.42 1.71 -4.65
CA HIS A 97 5.72 1.82 -3.24
C HIS A 97 4.48 1.40 -2.43
N ALA A 98 4.54 0.20 -1.86
CA ALA A 98 3.49 -0.38 -1.04
C ALA A 98 3.62 0.08 0.42
N HIS A 99 2.51 0.49 1.01
CA HIS A 99 2.41 0.81 2.43
C HIS A 99 1.67 -0.29 3.17
N ASP A 100 2.44 -1.14 3.85
CA ASP A 100 1.99 -2.26 4.68
C ASP A 100 1.36 -3.47 3.94
N TRP A 101 1.12 -4.56 4.66
CA TRP A 101 0.66 -5.85 4.13
C TRP A 101 -0.71 -5.77 3.43
N LEU A 102 -1.53 -4.79 3.80
CA LEU A 102 -2.86 -4.61 3.23
C LEU A 102 -2.85 -4.35 1.72
N VAL A 103 -1.73 -3.90 1.15
CA VAL A 103 -1.59 -3.68 -0.30
C VAL A 103 -0.58 -4.63 -0.94
N ALA A 104 -0.24 -5.73 -0.26
CA ALA A 104 0.84 -6.63 -0.65
C ALA A 104 0.61 -7.24 -2.05
N THR A 105 -0.55 -7.86 -2.27
CA THR A 105 -0.83 -8.54 -3.54
C THR A 105 -0.89 -7.58 -4.73
N ALA A 106 -1.45 -6.38 -4.55
CA ALA A 106 -1.43 -5.36 -5.58
C ALA A 106 -0.01 -4.89 -5.89
N GLY A 107 0.80 -4.58 -4.87
CA GLY A 107 2.18 -4.13 -5.04
C GLY A 107 3.07 -5.17 -5.73
N ILE A 108 3.02 -6.42 -5.28
CA ILE A 108 3.79 -7.54 -5.85
C ILE A 108 3.32 -7.83 -7.27
N GLY A 109 2.00 -7.85 -7.52
CA GLY A 109 1.44 -8.06 -8.84
C GLY A 109 1.92 -7.00 -9.85
N LEU A 110 1.84 -5.72 -9.48
CA LEU A 110 2.29 -4.61 -10.32
C LEU A 110 3.80 -4.65 -10.59
N LYS A 111 4.62 -4.96 -9.59
CA LYS A 111 6.07 -5.18 -9.75
C LYS A 111 6.36 -6.17 -10.86
N HIS A 112 5.71 -7.34 -10.84
CA HIS A 112 5.97 -8.40 -11.82
C HIS A 112 5.38 -8.11 -13.19
N VAL A 113 4.18 -7.53 -13.27
CA VAL A 113 3.52 -7.17 -14.54
C VAL A 113 4.33 -6.11 -15.30
N PHE A 114 4.76 -5.05 -14.62
CA PHE A 114 5.45 -3.92 -15.25
C PHE A 114 6.98 -4.03 -15.16
N ARG A 115 7.51 -5.05 -14.49
CA ARG A 115 8.96 -5.25 -14.25
C ARG A 115 9.62 -4.02 -13.62
N LYS A 116 8.91 -3.34 -12.71
CA LYS A 116 9.41 -2.16 -11.99
C LYS A 116 9.78 -2.50 -10.55
N PRO A 117 10.72 -1.76 -9.94
CA PRO A 117 11.04 -1.86 -8.53
C PRO A 117 9.82 -1.75 -7.61
N LEU A 118 9.84 -2.52 -6.51
CA LEU A 118 8.89 -2.41 -5.41
C LEU A 118 9.62 -1.91 -4.16
N LEU A 119 9.22 -0.75 -3.65
CA LEU A 119 9.56 -0.29 -2.31
C LEU A 119 8.44 -0.65 -1.35
N VAL A 120 8.78 -0.96 -0.10
CA VAL A 120 7.79 -1.23 0.93
C VAL A 120 8.09 -0.38 2.16
N THR A 121 7.10 0.35 2.66
CA THR A 121 7.14 0.88 4.02
C THR A 121 6.26 0.01 4.91
N VAL A 122 6.87 -0.58 5.93
CA VAL A 122 6.19 -1.32 6.99
C VAL A 122 5.93 -0.34 8.13
N HIS A 123 4.66 -0.15 8.52
CA HIS A 123 4.28 0.77 9.60
C HIS A 123 4.12 0.06 10.94
N SER A 124 3.77 -1.21 10.90
CA SER A 124 3.81 -2.12 12.04
C SER A 124 4.04 -3.54 11.55
N THR A 125 4.34 -4.45 12.47
CA THR A 125 4.42 -5.89 12.18
C THR A 125 3.45 -6.63 13.10
N GLU A 126 2.79 -7.68 12.64
CA GLU A 126 1.86 -8.47 13.47
C GLU A 126 2.58 -9.01 14.71
N ILE A 127 3.79 -9.56 14.53
CA ILE A 127 4.64 -10.07 15.63
C ILE A 127 4.84 -8.98 16.70
N GLY A 128 5.20 -7.77 16.29
CA GLY A 128 5.40 -6.65 17.21
C GLY A 128 4.11 -6.11 17.84
N ARG A 129 2.96 -6.23 17.16
CA ARG A 129 1.65 -5.78 17.68
C ARG A 129 1.04 -6.77 18.67
N ARG A 130 1.35 -8.06 18.55
CA ARG A 130 0.74 -9.15 19.31
C ARG A 130 1.69 -9.86 20.27
N ASP A 131 2.94 -9.43 20.32
CA ASP A 131 4.00 -10.11 21.07
C ASP A 131 4.10 -11.59 20.66
N GLY A 132 4.23 -11.81 19.35
CA GLY A 132 4.24 -13.14 18.73
C GLY A 132 3.06 -13.38 17.80
N VAL A 133 2.87 -14.65 17.41
CA VAL A 133 1.80 -15.10 16.51
C VAL A 133 1.10 -16.27 17.18
N HIS A 134 -0.19 -16.10 17.47
CA HIS A 134 -0.96 -17.01 18.34
C HIS A 134 -2.18 -17.59 17.63
N THR A 135 -2.67 -16.93 16.58
CA THR A 135 -3.84 -17.37 15.81
C THR A 135 -3.53 -17.59 14.32
N SER A 136 -4.40 -18.31 13.62
CA SER A 136 -4.30 -18.50 12.16
C SER A 136 -4.38 -17.18 11.39
N THR A 137 -5.18 -16.23 11.86
CA THR A 137 -5.30 -14.91 11.24
C THR A 137 -4.02 -14.11 11.43
N GLU A 138 -3.44 -14.10 12.64
CA GLU A 138 -2.16 -13.44 12.90
C GLU A 138 -1.03 -14.09 12.07
N LYS A 139 -1.04 -15.42 11.94
CA LYS A 139 -0.08 -16.13 11.10
C LYS A 139 -0.21 -15.72 9.63
N MET A 140 -1.43 -15.66 9.10
CA MET A 140 -1.68 -15.19 7.74
C MET A 140 -1.16 -13.77 7.51
N ILE A 141 -1.38 -12.85 8.47
CA ILE A 141 -0.87 -11.47 8.37
C ILE A 141 0.66 -11.47 8.39
N ALA A 142 1.28 -12.16 9.36
CA ALA A 142 2.74 -12.23 9.47
C ALA A 142 3.40 -12.85 8.23
N GLU A 143 2.81 -13.90 7.67
CA GLU A 143 3.29 -14.52 6.43
C GLU A 143 3.11 -13.60 5.21
N THR A 144 2.04 -12.79 5.19
CA THR A 144 1.83 -11.78 4.13
C THR A 144 2.82 -10.62 4.26
N GLU A 145 3.09 -10.16 5.49
CA GLU A 145 4.14 -9.17 5.79
C GLU A 145 5.51 -9.66 5.32
N ALA A 146 5.85 -10.93 5.63
CA ALA A 146 7.09 -11.57 5.20
C ALA A 146 7.17 -11.68 3.67
N TRP A 147 6.12 -12.17 3.01
CA TRP A 147 6.11 -12.27 1.55
C TRP A 147 6.29 -10.90 0.87
N LEU A 148 5.60 -9.87 1.36
CA LEU A 148 5.74 -8.51 0.85
C LEU A 148 7.16 -7.97 0.99
N THR A 149 7.79 -8.21 2.14
CA THR A 149 9.14 -7.72 2.42
C THR A 149 10.20 -8.50 1.65
N TYR A 150 10.03 -9.81 1.45
CA TYR A 150 10.86 -10.64 0.57
C TYR A 150 10.80 -10.17 -0.89
N GLU A 151 9.61 -9.81 -1.38
CA GLU A 151 9.43 -9.29 -2.74
C GLU A 151 9.92 -7.84 -2.90
N ALA A 152 10.11 -7.10 -1.81
CA ALA A 152 10.54 -5.71 -1.88
C ALA A 152 12.02 -5.62 -2.31
N TRP A 153 12.32 -4.63 -3.14
CA TRP A 153 13.71 -4.29 -3.45
C TRP A 153 14.37 -3.50 -2.32
N LYS A 154 13.56 -2.77 -1.56
CA LYS A 154 13.98 -2.09 -0.34
C LYS A 154 12.81 -1.99 0.62
N VAL A 155 13.09 -2.30 1.88
CA VAL A 155 12.14 -2.18 3.00
C VAL A 155 12.51 -0.96 3.84
N ILE A 156 11.52 -0.14 4.15
CA ILE A 156 11.60 1.01 5.04
C ILE A 156 10.78 0.69 6.29
N CYS A 157 11.39 0.78 7.46
CA CYS A 157 10.70 0.61 8.74
C CYS A 157 10.63 1.95 9.48
N CYS A 158 9.56 2.16 10.24
CA CYS A 158 9.38 3.36 11.06
C CYS A 158 10.29 3.41 12.31
N SER A 159 10.97 2.31 12.66
CA SER A 159 11.91 2.25 13.77
C SER A 159 12.93 1.12 13.59
N GLN A 160 14.07 1.24 14.28
CA GLN A 160 15.09 0.19 14.30
C GLN A 160 14.60 -1.12 14.96
N TYR A 161 13.67 -1.00 15.91
CA TYR A 161 13.00 -2.14 16.54
C TYR A 161 12.23 -2.99 15.51
N MET A 162 11.51 -2.36 14.59
CA MET A 162 10.79 -3.09 13.54
C MET A 162 11.73 -3.78 12.55
N VAL A 163 12.95 -3.26 12.35
CA VAL A 163 13.92 -3.88 11.43
C VAL A 163 14.25 -5.30 11.87
N SER A 164 14.32 -5.61 13.18
CA SER A 164 14.55 -7.00 13.63
C SER A 164 13.43 -7.96 13.29
N HIS A 165 12.21 -7.48 13.05
CA HIS A 165 11.08 -8.31 12.64
C HIS A 165 11.04 -8.51 11.12
N ALA A 166 11.45 -7.50 10.35
CA ALA A 166 11.48 -7.55 8.89
C ALA A 166 12.74 -8.23 8.31
N LYS A 167 13.78 -8.45 9.12
CA LYS A 167 15.05 -9.08 8.70
C LYS A 167 14.95 -10.56 8.30
N TRP A 168 13.87 -11.23 8.68
CA TRP A 168 13.70 -12.67 8.49
C TRP A 168 12.74 -13.03 7.34
N ALA A 169 12.35 -12.02 6.57
CA ALA A 169 11.58 -12.16 5.35
C ALA A 169 12.48 -12.40 4.14
#